data_AF-A0A3B0Y857-F1
#
_entry.id   AF-A0A3B0Y857-F1
#
_cell.length_a   1.000
_cell.length_b   1.000
_cell.length_c   1.000
_cell.angle_alpha   90.00
_cell.angle_beta   90.00
_cell.angle_gamma   90.00
#
_symmetry.space_group_name_H-M   'P 1'
#
loop_
_entity.id
_entity.type
_entity.pdbx_description
1 polymer ?
#
loop_
_entity_poly.entity_id
_entity_poly.type
_entity_poly.pdbx_seq_one_letter_code
_entity_poly.pdbx_strand_id
1 'polypeptide(L)'
;MLRALKIVFSGVLILLGFTTYASSTQTLVIDNGHLMVGKENTEDKLYHIKPTEHLLIDYSQYRFLSGKNGVKIKPDTMSVIIDNKRQYFYKITDNKTVQHLYSKTLTYRDGFQEFSGLKSGDKFILAIGNLVQSKDNKIFKVAWIGVVKVSN
;
A
#
# COMPACT_ATOMS: atom_id res chain seq x y z
N MET A 1 -64.40 28.97 25.15
CA MET A 1 -64.52 27.55 24.76
C MET A 1 -63.71 27.34 23.49
N LEU A 2 -62.53 26.71 23.57
CA LEU A 2 -62.20 25.36 23.02
C LEU A 2 -62.46 25.23 21.51
N ARG A 3 -61.59 24.72 20.64
CA ARG A 3 -60.17 24.28 20.60
C ARG A 3 -59.99 23.70 19.18
N ALA A 4 -58.74 23.55 18.73
CA ALA A 4 -58.29 22.80 17.54
C ALA A 4 -58.48 23.54 16.20
N LEU A 5 -57.56 23.47 15.23
CA LEU A 5 -56.71 22.34 14.88
C LEU A 5 -55.38 22.86 14.31
N LYS A 6 -54.28 22.46 14.95
CA LYS A 6 -52.91 22.60 14.45
C LYS A 6 -52.73 21.64 13.28
N ILE A 7 -52.32 22.12 12.11
CA ILE A 7 -51.68 21.27 11.09
C ILE A 7 -50.27 21.81 10.92
N VAL A 8 -49.35 21.10 11.57
CA VAL A 8 -47.90 21.28 11.48
C VAL A 8 -47.49 20.81 10.09
N PHE A 9 -47.00 21.73 9.25
CA PHE A 9 -46.43 21.36 7.96
C PHE A 9 -45.13 20.59 8.21
N SER A 10 -45.15 19.36 7.73
CA SER A 10 -44.10 18.35 7.77
C SER A 10 -42.71 18.92 7.50
N GLY A 11 -41.81 18.71 8.46
CA GLY A 11 -40.39 18.95 8.28
C GLY A 11 -39.84 18.12 7.14
N VAL A 12 -39.16 18.77 6.20
CA VAL A 12 -38.30 18.11 5.23
C VAL A 12 -37.10 17.56 5.99
N LEU A 13 -37.15 16.27 6.30
CA LEU A 13 -36.02 15.52 6.82
C LEU A 13 -35.02 15.35 5.67
N ILE A 14 -34.06 16.27 5.55
CA ILE A 14 -32.91 16.10 4.66
C ILE A 14 -32.07 14.98 5.28
N LEU A 15 -32.30 13.74 4.84
CA LEU A 15 -31.35 12.66 4.99
C LEU A 15 -30.11 13.04 4.16
N LEU A 16 -29.18 13.75 4.79
CA LEU A 16 -27.78 13.73 4.38
C LEU A 16 -27.35 12.28 4.50
N GLY A 17 -27.42 11.56 3.39
CA GLY A 17 -26.85 10.23 3.27
C GLY A 17 -25.38 10.33 3.60
N PHE A 18 -25.01 9.93 4.81
CA PHE A 18 -23.63 9.60 5.14
C PHE A 18 -23.26 8.42 4.24
N THR A 19 -22.70 8.74 3.07
CA THR A 19 -21.97 7.77 2.28
C THR A 19 -20.76 7.43 3.12
N THR A 20 -20.90 6.37 3.91
CA THR A 20 -19.76 5.69 4.51
C THR A 20 -19.00 5.07 3.34
N TYR A 21 -18.09 5.84 2.76
CA TYR A 21 -17.03 5.28 1.92
C TYR A 21 -16.26 4.35 2.84
N ALA A 22 -16.64 3.07 2.84
CA ALA A 22 -15.84 2.02 3.43
C ALA A 22 -14.53 2.03 2.64
N SER A 23 -13.52 2.68 3.20
CA SER A 23 -12.18 2.70 2.64
C SER A 23 -11.74 1.25 2.50
N SER A 24 -11.72 0.76 1.26
CA SER A 24 -11.37 -0.63 1.01
C SER A 24 -9.92 -0.79 1.44
N THR A 25 -9.70 -1.68 2.40
CA THR A 25 -8.37 -2.10 2.82
C THR A 25 -8.10 -3.46 2.18
N GLN A 26 -6.93 -3.64 1.59
CA GLN A 26 -6.47 -4.90 1.03
C GLN A 26 -5.23 -5.37 1.77
N THR A 27 -5.05 -6.67 1.92
CA THR A 27 -3.84 -7.26 2.50
C THR A 27 -3.09 -8.02 1.44
N LEU A 28 -1.81 -7.74 1.30
CA LEU A 28 -0.87 -8.47 0.48
C LEU A 28 0.09 -9.23 1.40
N VAL A 29 0.05 -10.56 1.31
CA VAL A 29 0.92 -11.46 2.09
C VAL A 29 2.15 -11.79 1.27
N ILE A 30 3.32 -11.44 1.79
CA ILE A 30 4.62 -11.60 1.12
C ILE A 30 5.09 -13.06 1.21
N ASP A 31 5.55 -13.60 0.09
CA ASP A 31 6.04 -14.98 -0.03
C ASP A 31 7.23 -15.12 -1.01
N ASN A 32 7.72 -16.35 -1.18
CA ASN A 32 8.80 -16.69 -2.11
C ASN A 32 8.32 -16.91 -3.56
N GLY A 33 7.04 -17.20 -3.79
CA GLY A 33 6.48 -17.51 -5.10
C GLY A 33 6.43 -16.29 -6.02
N HIS A 34 6.25 -15.11 -5.43
CA HIS A 34 6.16 -13.83 -6.14
C HIS A 34 7.46 -13.00 -6.09
N LEU A 35 8.54 -13.58 -5.54
CA LEU A 35 9.85 -12.94 -5.50
C LEU A 35 10.46 -12.90 -6.92
N MET A 36 10.66 -11.70 -7.45
CA MET A 36 11.20 -11.44 -8.79
C MET A 36 12.71 -11.24 -8.76
N VAL A 37 13.47 -12.33 -8.72
CA VAL A 37 14.94 -12.31 -8.89
C VAL A 37 15.30 -13.02 -10.19
N GLY A 38 15.72 -12.25 -11.20
CA GLY A 38 16.45 -12.74 -12.38
C GLY A 38 15.79 -13.86 -13.19
N LYS A 39 14.45 -13.93 -13.28
CA LYS A 39 13.73 -14.96 -14.07
C LYS A 39 12.89 -14.35 -15.18
N GLU A 40 12.98 -14.95 -16.37
CA GLU A 40 12.04 -14.74 -17.48
C GLU A 40 10.74 -15.53 -17.22
N ASN A 41 9.61 -14.97 -17.66
CA ASN A 41 8.21 -15.30 -17.31
C ASN A 41 7.76 -14.92 -15.89
N THR A 42 7.20 -13.72 -15.78
CA THR A 42 6.76 -13.07 -14.53
C THR A 42 5.25 -12.87 -14.42
N GLU A 43 4.46 -13.18 -15.45
CA GLU A 43 2.99 -12.97 -15.43
C GLU A 43 2.28 -13.90 -14.44
N ASP A 44 2.69 -15.16 -14.33
CA ASP A 44 2.09 -16.13 -13.39
C ASP A 44 2.49 -15.89 -11.93
N LYS A 45 3.34 -14.89 -11.68
CA LYS A 45 3.93 -14.57 -10.36
C LYS A 45 3.63 -13.15 -9.92
N LEU A 46 2.53 -12.59 -10.43
CA LEU A 46 2.01 -11.31 -10.00
C LEU A 46 1.07 -11.51 -8.82
N TYR A 47 1.16 -10.62 -7.82
CA TYR A 47 0.06 -10.48 -6.88
C TYR A 47 -1.13 -9.83 -7.58
N HIS A 48 -2.33 -10.26 -7.21
CA HIS A 48 -3.56 -9.60 -7.61
C HIS A 48 -4.27 -9.06 -6.37
N ILE A 49 -4.60 -7.78 -6.39
CA ILE A 49 -5.39 -7.12 -5.34
C ILE A 49 -6.54 -6.33 -5.98
N LYS A 50 -7.55 -6.01 -5.18
CA LYS A 50 -8.62 -5.09 -5.59
C LYS A 50 -8.20 -3.62 -5.42
N PRO A 51 -8.89 -2.67 -6.07
CA PRO A 51 -8.70 -1.25 -5.80
C PRO A 51 -8.83 -0.94 -4.32
N THR A 52 -7.92 -0.14 -3.81
CA THR A 52 -7.75 0.04 -2.37
C THR A 52 -7.15 1.41 -2.06
N GLU A 53 -7.71 2.11 -1.10
CA GLU A 53 -7.10 3.34 -0.57
C GLU A 53 -5.99 3.01 0.45
N HIS A 54 -6.08 1.82 1.04
CA HIS A 54 -5.24 1.35 2.14
C HIS A 54 -4.67 -0.03 1.81
N LEU A 55 -3.36 -0.19 1.81
CA LEU A 55 -2.71 -1.48 1.57
C LEU A 55 -1.98 -1.95 2.83
N LEU A 56 -2.32 -3.13 3.33
CA LEU A 56 -1.58 -3.83 4.38
C LEU A 56 -0.57 -4.77 3.72
N ILE A 57 0.69 -4.63 4.09
CA ILE A 57 1.74 -5.57 3.69
C ILE A 57 2.06 -6.47 4.87
N ASP A 58 1.73 -7.75 4.76
CA ASP A 58 2.03 -8.77 5.77
C ASP A 58 3.21 -9.62 5.34
N TYR A 59 4.33 -9.51 6.05
CA TYR A 59 5.51 -10.35 5.86
C TYR A 59 5.82 -11.21 7.09
N SER A 60 4.83 -11.49 7.94
CA SER A 60 4.99 -12.31 9.15
C SER A 60 5.55 -13.71 8.86
N GLN A 61 5.21 -14.27 7.71
CA GLN A 61 5.67 -15.59 7.27
C GLN A 61 6.96 -15.55 6.43
N TYR A 62 7.44 -14.35 6.07
CA TYR A 62 8.60 -14.19 5.20
C TYR A 62 9.89 -13.96 6.00
N ARG A 63 10.99 -14.55 5.51
CA ARG A 63 12.32 -14.37 6.09
C ARG A 63 13.21 -13.63 5.10
N PHE A 64 13.57 -12.40 5.43
CA PHE A 64 14.52 -11.61 4.64
C PHE A 64 15.96 -12.07 4.93
N LEU A 65 16.69 -12.45 3.87
CA LEU A 65 18.05 -12.99 3.94
C LEU A 65 19.01 -12.15 3.08
N SER A 66 20.28 -12.04 3.51
CA SER A 66 21.38 -11.42 2.75
C SER A 66 22.41 -12.44 2.27
N GLY A 67 22.82 -12.30 1.01
CA GLY A 67 24.05 -12.91 0.47
C GLY A 67 24.10 -14.44 0.51
N LYS A 68 25.27 -15.00 0.19
CA LYS A 68 25.51 -16.46 0.13
C LYS A 68 25.45 -17.17 1.50
N ASN A 69 25.49 -16.42 2.60
CA ASN A 69 25.58 -16.98 3.96
C ASN A 69 24.25 -16.93 4.74
N GLY A 70 23.15 -16.47 4.13
CA GLY A 70 21.82 -16.53 4.75
C GLY A 70 21.65 -15.68 6.00
N VAL A 71 22.41 -14.59 6.15
CA VAL A 71 22.30 -13.71 7.31
C VAL A 71 20.94 -13.01 7.27
N LYS A 72 20.15 -13.16 8.34
CA LYS A 72 18.82 -12.52 8.44
C LYS A 72 18.99 -11.01 8.48
N ILE A 73 18.33 -10.30 7.56
CA ILE A 73 18.28 -8.83 7.58
C ILE A 73 16.91 -8.39 8.06
N LYS A 74 16.88 -7.34 8.86
CA LYS A 74 15.64 -6.60 9.11
C LYS A 74 15.51 -5.48 8.06
N PRO A 75 14.50 -5.51 7.17
CA PRO A 75 14.27 -4.39 6.27
C PRO A 75 13.87 -3.14 7.06
N ASP A 76 14.21 -1.98 6.54
CA ASP A 76 13.89 -0.69 7.17
C ASP A 76 13.05 0.23 6.27
N THR A 77 12.82 -0.18 5.02
CA THR A 77 12.15 0.63 4.01
C THR A 77 11.40 -0.25 3.02
N MET A 78 10.19 0.17 2.67
CA MET A 78 9.46 -0.34 1.50
C MET A 78 9.38 0.75 0.43
N SER A 79 9.44 0.36 -0.83
CA SER A 79 9.25 1.24 -1.97
C SER A 79 8.10 0.73 -2.82
N VAL A 80 7.19 1.64 -3.19
CA VAL A 80 6.07 1.38 -4.09
C VAL A 80 6.26 2.23 -5.33
N ILE A 81 6.40 1.59 -6.49
CA ILE A 81 6.64 2.27 -7.77
C ILE A 81 5.50 1.88 -8.70
N ILE A 82 4.61 2.83 -9.00
CA ILE A 82 3.48 2.60 -9.90
C ILE A 82 3.86 3.07 -11.31
N ASP A 83 4.38 4.30 -11.42
CA ASP A 83 4.84 4.88 -12.69
C ASP A 83 5.88 5.99 -12.46
N ASN A 84 6.21 6.74 -13.51
CA ASN A 84 7.21 7.82 -13.50
C ASN A 84 6.81 9.06 -12.68
N LYS A 85 5.56 9.14 -12.20
CA LYS A 85 5.03 10.25 -11.39
C LYS A 85 4.45 9.80 -10.04
N ARG A 86 4.38 8.49 -9.80
CA ARG A 86 3.85 7.87 -8.58
C ARG A 86 4.86 6.88 -8.00
N GLN A 87 5.72 7.41 -7.12
CA GLN A 87 6.76 6.67 -6.41
C GLN A 87 6.74 7.05 -4.95
N TYR A 88 6.73 6.03 -4.09
CA TYR A 88 6.51 6.20 -2.67
C TYR A 88 7.49 5.36 -1.86
N PHE A 89 7.80 5.85 -0.66
CA PHE A 89 8.62 5.19 0.33
C PHE A 89 7.87 5.10 1.65
N TYR A 90 7.97 3.95 2.30
CA TYR A 90 7.52 3.74 3.67
C TYR A 90 8.72 3.40 4.52
N LYS A 91 8.99 4.18 5.58
CA LYS A 91 10.04 3.85 6.55
C LYS A 91 9.46 2.92 7.63
N ILE A 92 10.05 1.74 7.76
CA ILE A 92 9.68 0.77 8.80
C ILE A 92 10.37 1.21 10.11
N THR A 93 9.62 1.82 11.00
CA THR A 93 10.14 2.34 12.29
C THR A 93 9.86 1.42 13.46
N ASP A 94 8.87 0.53 13.34
CA ASP A 94 8.50 -0.41 14.39
C ASP A 94 9.02 -1.84 14.13
N ASN A 95 8.66 -2.77 15.01
CA ASN A 95 8.99 -4.20 14.91
C ASN A 95 7.81 -5.02 14.36
N LYS A 96 6.75 -4.38 13.85
CA LYS A 96 5.59 -5.11 13.35
C LYS A 96 5.94 -5.79 12.03
N THR A 97 5.27 -6.91 11.78
CA THR A 97 5.37 -7.65 10.52
C THR A 97 4.25 -7.33 9.54
N VAL A 98 3.27 -6.54 9.98
CA VAL A 98 2.19 -6.01 9.16
C VAL A 98 2.32 -4.51 9.11
N GLN A 99 2.45 -3.95 7.91
CA GLN A 99 2.70 -2.53 7.68
C GLN A 99 1.58 -1.91 6.87
N HIS A 100 1.15 -0.71 7.27
CA HIS A 100 0.01 -0.03 6.68
C HIS A 100 0.47 1.09 5.76
N LEU A 101 0.28 0.88 4.46
CA LEU A 101 0.66 1.81 3.40
C LEU A 101 -0.60 2.56 2.94
N TYR A 102 -0.62 3.85 3.25
CA TYR A 102 -1.66 4.80 2.86
C TYR A 102 -1.06 6.22 2.82
N SER A 103 -1.86 7.22 2.45
CA SER A 103 -1.36 8.58 2.19
C SER A 103 -0.52 9.17 3.32
N LYS A 104 -0.90 8.94 4.58
CA LYS A 104 -0.19 9.52 5.75
C LYS A 104 1.08 8.78 6.13
N THR A 105 1.26 7.54 5.68
CA THR A 105 2.46 6.75 6.00
C THR A 105 3.47 6.73 4.87
N LEU A 106 3.02 7.00 3.65
CA LEU A 106 3.86 7.04 2.46
C LEU A 106 4.44 8.44 2.25
N THR A 107 5.75 8.49 2.04
CA THR A 107 6.44 9.68 1.54
C THR A 107 6.60 9.55 0.04
N TYR A 108 6.11 10.52 -0.72
CA TYR A 108 6.33 10.59 -2.17
C TYR A 108 7.64 11.34 -2.48
N ARG A 109 8.20 11.10 -3.66
CA ARG A 109 9.42 11.78 -4.13
C ARG A 109 9.14 13.25 -4.50
N ASP A 110 10.11 14.13 -4.33
CA ASP A 110 9.96 15.54 -4.73
C ASP A 110 9.54 15.66 -6.21
N GLY A 111 8.46 16.41 -6.45
CA GLY A 111 7.84 16.57 -7.77
C GLY A 111 6.87 15.45 -8.19
N PHE A 112 6.59 14.49 -7.31
CA PHE A 112 5.66 13.38 -7.56
C PHE A 112 4.29 13.64 -6.91
N GLN A 113 3.29 12.87 -7.34
CA GLN A 113 1.92 12.99 -6.82
C GLN A 113 1.78 12.31 -5.46
N GLU A 114 0.99 12.91 -4.57
CA GLU A 114 0.58 12.27 -3.32
C GLU A 114 -0.14 10.94 -3.57
N PHE A 115 0.01 9.99 -2.66
CA PHE A 115 -0.68 8.71 -2.75
C PHE A 115 -2.18 8.89 -2.51
N SER A 116 -3.00 8.52 -3.49
CA SER A 116 -4.45 8.60 -3.44
C SER A 116 -5.13 7.23 -3.53
N GLY A 117 -4.39 6.17 -3.17
CA GLY A 117 -4.82 4.79 -3.33
C GLY A 117 -4.35 4.15 -4.64
N LEU A 118 -4.70 2.88 -4.78
CA LEU A 118 -4.42 2.00 -5.91
C LEU A 118 -5.72 1.76 -6.68
N LYS A 119 -5.69 2.05 -7.97
CA LYS A 119 -6.86 2.03 -8.86
C LYS A 119 -6.83 0.81 -9.76
N SER A 120 -8.00 0.39 -10.24
CA SER A 120 -8.07 -0.70 -11.21
C SER A 120 -7.21 -0.39 -12.44
N GLY A 121 -6.45 -1.40 -12.90
CA GLY A 121 -5.49 -1.25 -13.98
C GLY A 121 -4.11 -0.77 -13.55
N ASP A 122 -3.93 -0.26 -12.32
CA ASP A 122 -2.59 0.01 -11.80
C ASP A 122 -1.76 -1.28 -11.75
N LYS A 123 -0.50 -1.17 -12.16
CA LYS A 123 0.53 -2.17 -11.95
C LYS A 123 1.67 -1.50 -11.20
N PHE A 124 2.14 -2.11 -10.13
CA PHE A 124 3.20 -1.52 -9.32
C PHE A 124 4.23 -2.55 -8.88
N ILE A 125 5.44 -2.07 -8.64
CA ILE A 125 6.51 -2.81 -8.02
C ILE A 125 6.48 -2.48 -6.53
N LEU A 126 6.43 -3.52 -5.71
CA LEU A 126 6.69 -3.44 -4.28
C LEU A 126 8.10 -3.99 -4.03
N ALA A 127 8.98 -3.17 -3.49
CA ALA A 127 10.31 -3.59 -3.11
C ALA A 127 10.53 -3.35 -1.61
N ILE A 128 11.11 -4.33 -0.92
CA ILE A 128 11.36 -4.30 0.52
C ILE A 128 12.85 -4.52 0.74
N GLY A 129 13.47 -3.66 1.55
CA GLY A 129 14.91 -3.70 1.74
C GLY A 129 15.41 -2.67 2.72
N ASN A 130 16.65 -2.25 2.51
CA ASN A 130 17.33 -1.26 3.35
C ASN A 130 17.76 -0.06 2.53
N LEU A 131 17.35 1.14 2.96
CA LEU A 131 17.83 2.38 2.37
C LEU A 131 19.11 2.82 3.09
N VAL A 132 20.24 2.68 2.42
CA VAL A 132 21.57 2.96 2.98
C VAL A 132 22.12 4.24 2.38
N GLN A 133 22.54 5.19 3.22
CA GLN A 133 23.31 6.34 2.78
C GLN A 133 24.75 5.88 2.47
N SER A 134 25.22 6.12 1.25
CA SER A 134 26.59 5.85 0.83
C SER A 134 27.19 7.10 0.21
N LYS A 135 28.08 7.77 0.95
CA LYS A 135 28.62 9.09 0.61
C LYS A 135 27.46 10.06 0.32
N ASP A 136 27.37 10.55 -0.92
CA ASP A 136 26.36 11.51 -1.38
C ASP A 136 25.10 10.85 -1.96
N ASN A 137 25.08 9.51 -2.06
CA ASN A 137 23.99 8.78 -2.70
C ASN A 137 23.20 7.94 -1.70
N LYS A 138 21.88 7.90 -1.91
CA LYS A 138 21.01 6.91 -1.25
C LYS A 138 20.96 5.66 -2.12
N ILE A 139 21.39 4.53 -1.57
CA ILE A 139 21.35 3.23 -2.23
C ILE A 139 20.27 2.39 -1.57
N PHE A 140 19.31 1.91 -2.36
CA PHE A 140 18.30 0.99 -1.87
C PHE A 140 18.74 -0.46 -2.11
N LYS A 141 19.13 -1.15 -1.04
CA LYS A 141 19.52 -2.56 -1.06
C LYS A 141 18.27 -3.42 -0.95
N VAL A 142 17.83 -3.97 -2.08
CA VAL A 142 16.62 -4.79 -2.19
C VAL A 142 16.86 -6.18 -1.57
N ALA A 143 15.99 -6.59 -0.65
CA ALA A 143 15.97 -7.94 -0.07
C ALA A 143 14.81 -8.78 -0.63
N TRP A 144 13.75 -8.12 -1.07
CA TRP A 144 12.59 -8.74 -1.72
C TRP A 144 11.98 -7.76 -2.72
N ILE A 145 11.46 -8.27 -3.82
CA ILE A 145 10.75 -7.50 -4.83
C ILE A 145 9.66 -8.35 -5.45
N GLY A 146 8.48 -7.75 -5.61
CA GLY A 146 7.34 -8.38 -6.26
C GLY A 146 6.57 -7.36 -7.09
N VAL A 147 5.82 -7.87 -8.06
CA VAL A 147 4.98 -7.04 -8.93
C VAL A 147 3.52 -7.34 -8.60
N VAL A 148 2.72 -6.29 -8.54
CA VAL A 148 1.32 -6.35 -8.14
C VAL A 148 0.46 -5.73 -9.24
N LYS A 149 -0.64 -6.40 -9.57
CA LYS A 149 -1.66 -5.93 -10.50
C LYS A 149 -2.96 -5.67 -9.74
N VAL A 150 -3.52 -4.48 -9.93
CA VAL A 150 -4.81 -4.10 -9.34
C VAL A 150 -5.91 -4.48 -10.32
N SER A 151 -6.70 -5.50 -9.95
CA SER A 151 -7.75 -6.10 -10.78
C SER A 151 -9.14 -5.79 -10.20
N ASN A 152 -10.17 -5.72 -11.05
CA ASN A 152 -11.56 -5.48 -10.63
C ASN A 152 -12.12 -6.60 -9.75
#